data_AF-A0A101UL75-F1
#
_entry.id   AF-A0A101UL75-F1
#
_cell.length_a   1.000
_cell.length_b   1.000
_cell.length_c   1.000
_cell.angle_alpha   90.00
_cell.angle_beta   90.00
_cell.angle_gamma   90.00
#
_symmetry.space_group_name_H-M   'P 1'
#
loop_
_entity.id
_entity.type
_entity.pdbx_description
1 polymer ?
#
loop_
_entity_poly.entity_id
_entity_poly.type
_entity_poly.pdbx_seq_one_letter_code
_entity_poly.pdbx_strand_id
1 'polypeptide(L)' 'MLRNGLEPWHLLVVAVVVVLVFGSKKLPDTARALGKSMRILKSEARAMKEDGVQGGTVSEAQAPVTPAPADPSAIVH' A
#
# COMPACT_ATOMS: atom_id res chain seq x y z
N MET A 1 -23.30 14.63 23.99
CA MET A 1 -23.96 13.30 24.04
C MET A 1 -23.46 12.39 22.90
N LEU A 2 -22.13 12.30 22.70
CA LEU A 2 -21.50 11.63 21.54
C LEU A 2 -20.59 10.46 21.95
N ARG A 3 -20.98 9.67 22.96
CA ARG A 3 -20.08 8.73 23.66
C ARG A 3 -20.48 7.25 23.56
N ASN A 4 -21.06 6.80 22.45
CA ASN A 4 -21.30 5.35 22.22
C ASN A 4 -21.17 4.89 20.75
N GLY A 5 -20.73 5.76 19.83
CA GLY A 5 -20.78 5.47 18.39
C GLY A 5 -19.69 4.54 17.83
N LEU A 6 -18.67 4.21 18.64
CA LEU A 6 -17.48 3.49 18.18
C LEU A 6 -16.88 2.65 19.32
N GLU A 7 -17.71 1.92 20.09
CA GLU A 7 -17.13 0.90 20.95
C GLU A 7 -16.38 -0.09 20.05
N PRO A 8 -15.04 -0.20 20.18
CA PRO A 8 -14.20 -1.02 19.30
C PRO A 8 -14.71 -2.47 19.19
N TRP A 9 -15.44 -2.90 20.22
CA TRP A 9 -16.12 -4.18 20.29
C TRP A 9 -17.07 -4.45 19.12
N HIS A 10 -17.91 -3.48 18.72
CA HIS A 10 -18.88 -3.69 17.64
C HIS A 10 -18.18 -3.84 16.29
N LEU A 11 -17.13 -3.04 16.04
CA LEU A 11 -16.32 -3.16 14.84
C LEU A 11 -15.61 -4.53 14.77
N LEU A 12 -15.15 -5.04 15.91
CA LEU A 12 -14.54 -6.36 16.01
C LEU A 12 -15.55 -7.45 15.64
N VAL A 13 -16.77 -7.40 16.18
CA VAL A 13 -17.85 -8.35 15.84
C VAL A 13 -18.19 -8.30 14.35
N VAL A 14 -18.37 -7.11 13.77
CA VAL A 14 -18.65 -6.96 12.33
C VAL A 14 -17.49 -7.50 11.49
N ALA A 15 -16.24 -7.21 11.86
CA ALA A 15 -15.07 -7.74 11.17
C ALA A 15 -15.04 -9.27 11.20
N VAL A 16 -15.37 -9.89 12.35
CA VAL A 16 -15.47 -11.37 12.45
C VAL A 16 -16.56 -11.89 11.52
N VAL A 17 -17.74 -11.28 11.50
CA VAL A 17 -18.84 -11.70 10.61
C VAL A 17 -18.43 -11.59 9.14
N VAL A 18 -17.78 -10.50 8.74
CA VAL A 18 -17.29 -10.33 7.37
C VAL A 18 -16.24 -11.38 7.03
N VAL A 19 -15.31 -11.69 7.94
CA VAL A 19 -14.31 -12.77 7.74
C VAL A 19 -14.98 -14.14 7.62
N LEU A 20 -16.05 -14.42 8.36
CA LEU A 20 -16.78 -15.68 8.26
C LEU A 20 -17.53 -15.83 6.92
N VAL A 21 -18.17 -14.75 6.44
CA VAL A 21 -18.93 -14.76 5.17
C VAL A 21 -18.01 -14.77 3.95
N PHE A 22 -16.96 -13.96 3.95
CA PHE A 22 -16.05 -13.82 2.81
C PHE A 22 -14.86 -14.80 2.86
N GLY A 23 -14.49 -15.29 4.05
CA GLY A 23 -13.34 -16.15 4.28
C GLY A 23 -12.04 -15.38 4.58
N SER A 24 -11.17 -15.99 5.39
CA SER A 24 -9.92 -15.39 5.90
C SER A 24 -8.90 -15.00 4.83
N LYS A 25 -8.93 -15.66 3.65
CA LYS A 25 -8.02 -15.34 2.53
C LYS A 25 -8.56 -14.29 1.56
N LYS A 26 -9.89 -14.14 1.43
CA LYS A 26 -10.50 -13.25 0.43
C LYS A 26 -10.58 -11.81 0.90
N LEU A 27 -10.85 -11.58 2.19
CA LEU A 27 -10.87 -10.23 2.76
C LEU A 27 -9.53 -9.48 2.57
N PRO A 28 -8.36 -10.04 2.97
CA PRO A 28 -7.08 -9.35 2.78
C PRO A 28 -6.68 -9.26 1.31
N ASP A 29 -7.04 -10.24 0.48
CA ASP A 29 -6.74 -10.25 -0.95
C ASP A 29 -7.51 -9.15 -1.69
N THR A 30 -8.83 -9.06 -1.47
CA THR A 30 -9.68 -7.99 -2.03
C THR A 30 -9.27 -6.62 -1.50
N ALA A 31 -8.96 -6.48 -0.20
CA ALA A 31 -8.45 -5.23 0.35
C ALA A 31 -7.10 -4.82 -0.27
N ARG A 32 -6.18 -5.78 -0.53
CA ARG A 32 -4.91 -5.52 -1.21
C ARG A 32 -5.10 -5.13 -2.68
N ALA A 33 -5.99 -5.80 -3.39
CA ALA A 33 -6.32 -5.48 -4.78
C ALA A 33 -6.94 -4.09 -4.91
N LEU A 34 -7.93 -3.77 -4.06
CA LEU A 34 -8.54 -2.45 -3.97
C LEU A 34 -7.52 -1.40 -3.53
N GLY A 35 -6.66 -1.70 -2.56
CA GLY A 35 -5.61 -0.79 -2.10
C GLY A 35 -4.60 -0.42 -3.20
N LYS A 36 -4.23 -1.37 -4.07
CA LYS A 36 -3.38 -1.10 -5.24
C LYS A 36 -4.08 -0.16 -6.24
N SER A 37 -5.36 -0.38 -6.54
CA SER A 37 -6.14 0.50 -7.43
C SER A 37 -6.34 1.90 -6.82
N MET A 38 -6.70 1.96 -5.54
CA MET A 38 -6.84 3.22 -4.80
C MET A 38 -5.54 4.00 -4.72
N ARG A 39 -4.37 3.33 -4.64
CA ARG A 39 -3.08 4.02 -4.61
C ARG A 39 -2.79 4.75 -5.91
N ILE A 40 -3.09 4.12 -7.05
CA ILE A 40 -2.92 4.73 -8.38
C ILE A 40 -3.87 5.93 -8.52
N LEU A 41 -5.15 5.73 -8.21
CA LEU A 41 -6.13 6.81 -8.25
C LEU A 41 -5.79 7.93 -7.25
N LYS A 42 -5.22 7.59 -6.09
CA LYS A 42 -4.76 8.57 -5.10
C LYS A 42 -3.51 9.31 -5.56
N SER A 43 -2.57 8.69 -6.26
CA SER A 43 -1.41 9.37 -6.84
C SER A 43 -1.84 10.33 -7.96
N GLU A 44 -2.77 9.91 -8.82
CA GLU A 44 -3.32 10.78 -9.87
C GLU A 44 -4.16 11.92 -9.28
N ALA A 45 -5.00 11.63 -8.28
CA ALA A 45 -5.77 12.64 -7.56
C ALA A 45 -4.88 13.57 -6.71
N ARG A 46 -3.70 13.11 -6.26
CA ARG A 46 -2.70 13.98 -5.62
C ARG A 46 -2.04 14.89 -6.64
N ALA A 47 -1.61 14.36 -7.78
CA ALA A 47 -1.01 15.15 -8.85
C ALA A 47 -1.96 16.28 -9.27
N MET A 48 -3.25 16.00 -9.47
CA MET A 48 -4.25 17.05 -9.75
C MET A 48 -4.43 18.09 -8.62
N LYS A 49 -4.17 17.72 -7.36
CA LYS A 49 -4.23 18.65 -6.22
C LYS A 49 -2.93 19.42 -6.01
N GLU A 50 -1.78 18.81 -6.31
CA GLU A 50 -0.44 19.38 -6.20
C GLU A 50 -0.10 20.26 -7.40
N ASP A 51 -0.57 19.95 -8.61
CA ASP A 51 -0.45 20.79 -9.80
C ASP A 51 -1.22 22.12 -9.67
N GLY A 52 -2.15 22.20 -8.71
CA GLY A 52 -2.76 23.46 -8.28
C GLY A 52 -1.93 24.31 -7.31
N VAL A 53 -0.80 23.81 -6.77
CA VAL A 53 -0.03 24.47 -5.69
C VAL A 53 1.51 24.46 -5.88
N GLN A 54 2.15 23.45 -6.48
CA GLN A 54 3.62 23.43 -6.67
C GLN A 54 4.07 22.27 -7.58
N GLY A 55 4.69 22.61 -8.71
CA GLY A 55 5.39 21.64 -9.55
C GLY A 55 6.67 21.14 -8.88
N GLY A 56 6.92 19.83 -9.02
CA GLY A 56 8.24 19.23 -9.00
C GLY A 56 8.64 18.43 -7.75
N THR A 57 8.53 17.10 -7.83
CA THR A 57 9.66 16.19 -7.52
C THR A 57 9.34 14.77 -8.00
N VAL A 58 10.13 14.28 -8.94
CA VAL A 58 10.11 12.90 -9.42
C VAL A 58 10.48 11.97 -8.27
N SER A 59 9.57 11.09 -7.87
CA SER A 59 9.85 10.00 -6.94
C SER A 59 10.50 8.85 -7.71
N GLU A 60 11.82 8.90 -7.80
CA GLU A 60 12.67 7.77 -8.16
C GLU A 60 12.57 6.71 -7.05
N ALA A 61 11.76 5.67 -7.30
CA ALA A 61 11.63 4.52 -6.44
C ALA A 61 12.28 3.31 -7.11
N GLN A 62 13.60 3.20 -6.89
CA GLN A 62 14.34 1.96 -6.61
C GLN A 62 13.96 0.73 -7.45
N ALA A 63 14.69 0.52 -8.54
CA ALA A 63 14.98 -0.84 -8.99
C ALA A 63 15.81 -1.55 -7.91
N PRO A 64 15.50 -2.80 -7.52
CA PRO A 64 16.36 -3.55 -6.64
C PRO A 64 17.64 -3.87 -7.42
N VAL A 65 18.71 -3.14 -7.13
CA VAL A 65 20.07 -3.59 -7.41
C VAL A 65 20.29 -4.81 -6.52
N THR A 66 20.15 -6.00 -7.10
CA THR A 66 20.84 -7.19 -6.61
C THR A 66 22.33 -6.90 -6.82
N PRO A 67 23.17 -6.75 -5.77
CA PRO A 67 24.60 -6.70 -5.97
C PRO A 67 25.03 -8.15 -6.26
N ALA A 68 25.21 -8.47 -7.54
CA ALA A 68 26.05 -9.60 -7.90
C ALA A 68 27.50 -9.21 -7.52
N PRO A 69 28.16 -9.93 -6.59
CA PRO A 69 29.59 -9.71 -6.37
C PRO A 69 30.31 -10.20 -7.62
N ALA A 70 30.68 -9.26 -8.50
CA ALA A 70 31.67 -9.50 -9.52
C ALA A 70 33.02 -9.56 -8.81
N ASP A 71 33.49 -10.76 -8.50
CA ASP A 71 34.86 -11.03 -8.05
C ASP A 71 35.86 -10.47 -9.09
N PRO A 72 36.65 -9.43 -8.77
CA PRO A 72 37.65 -8.90 -9.69
C PRO A 72 39.02 -9.58 -9.54
N SER A 73 39.09 -10.80 -8.98
CA SER A 73 40.37 -11.47 -8.66
C SER A 73 40.85 -12.52 -9.68
N ALA A 74 40.30 -12.58 -10.89
CA ALA A 74 40.76 -13.50 -11.94
C ALA A 74 41.52 -12.83 -13.11
N ILE A 75 41.90 -11.55 -12.97
CA ILE A 75 42.75 -10.86 -13.94
C ILE A 75 43.89 -10.22 -13.16
N VAL A 76 45.12 -10.72 -13.37
CA VAL A 76 46.41 -10.39 -12.71
C VAL A 76 46.79 -11.30 -11.52
N HIS A 77 47.29 -12.50 -11.82
CA HIS A 77 48.71 -12.88 -11.61
C HIS A 77 49.03 -14.18 -12.36
#